data_AF-A0A956ULI2-F1
#
_entry.id   AF-A0A956ULI2-F1
#
_cell.length_a   1.000
_cell.length_b   1.000
_cell.length_c   1.000
_cell.angle_alpha   90.00
_cell.angle_beta   90.00
_cell.angle_gamma   90.00
#
_symmetry.space_group_name_H-M   'P 1'
#
loop_
_entity.id
_entity.type
_entity.pdbx_description
1 polymer ?
#
loop_
_entity_poly.entity_id
_entity_poly.type
_entity_poly.pdbx_seq_one_letter_code
_entity_poly.pdbx_strand_id
1 'polypeptide(L)'
;MAYCGHRTKAGGSCHYPRGKCPHHEGGQRLPPGTEPAPGEASVAVPEAVTGRNLHGLGWWLVERVLSGEIEKERAATLVSVMRVIVSLGEEPPSDSEVEEEAILRAKLAFGMPPVTSDEWERAARLLDPETLREVRRQVEAADRRARELDSDVTHGLDGG
;
A
#
# COMPACT_ATOMS: atom_id res chain seq x y z
N MET A 1 27.48 37.49 -5.00
CA MET A 1 26.68 36.80 -6.03
C MET A 1 25.57 37.74 -6.50
N ALA A 2 25.34 37.87 -7.81
CA ALA A 2 24.27 38.73 -8.32
C ALA A 2 22.94 37.97 -8.31
N TYR A 3 21.90 38.58 -7.74
CA TYR A 3 20.53 38.06 -7.72
C TYR A 3 19.73 38.60 -8.93
N CYS A 4 18.62 37.94 -9.26
CA CYS A 4 17.72 38.28 -10.36
C CYS A 4 17.15 39.70 -10.22
N GLY A 5 16.73 40.10 -9.02
CA GLY A 5 16.32 41.48 -8.71
C GLY A 5 14.96 41.93 -9.25
N HIS A 6 14.29 41.14 -10.10
CA HIS A 6 12.98 41.50 -10.66
C HIS A 6 11.86 41.52 -9.62
N ARG A 7 10.85 42.40 -9.81
CA ARG A 7 9.67 42.44 -8.94
C ARG A 7 8.82 41.18 -9.10
N THR A 8 8.55 40.55 -7.97
CA THR A 8 7.64 39.40 -7.84
C THR A 8 6.18 39.86 -7.83
N LYS A 9 5.25 38.90 -8.01
CA LYS A 9 3.80 39.15 -7.85
C LYS A 9 3.43 39.66 -6.46
N ALA A 10 4.22 39.32 -5.44
CA ALA A 10 4.07 39.79 -4.06
C ALA A 10 4.68 41.18 -3.80
N GLY A 11 5.22 41.86 -4.83
CA GLY A 11 5.78 43.21 -4.72
C GLY A 11 7.23 43.30 -4.24
N GLY A 12 7.81 42.21 -3.74
CA GLY A 12 9.23 42.12 -3.36
C GLY A 12 10.17 41.83 -4.53
N SER A 13 11.50 41.88 -4.31
CA SER A 13 12.51 41.54 -5.32
C SER A 13 12.84 40.04 -5.36
N CYS A 14 13.14 39.53 -6.56
CA CYS A 14 13.47 38.13 -6.78
C CYS A 14 14.91 37.83 -6.35
N HIS A 15 15.07 36.92 -5.38
CA HIS A 15 16.37 36.51 -4.82
C HIS A 15 16.98 35.26 -5.50
N TYR A 16 16.49 34.85 -6.67
CA TYR A 16 17.12 33.76 -7.42
C TYR A 16 18.49 34.17 -7.97
N PRO A 17 19.48 33.26 -8.08
CA PRO A 17 20.75 33.55 -8.75
C PRO A 17 20.53 34.04 -10.19
N ARG A 18 21.22 35.12 -10.58
CA ARG A 18 21.11 35.70 -11.93
C ARG A 18 21.48 34.66 -13.00
N GLY A 19 20.63 34.51 -14.03
CA GLY A 19 20.79 33.53 -15.11
C GLY A 19 20.20 32.13 -14.83
N LYS A 20 19.68 31.88 -13.62
CA LYS A 20 19.04 30.62 -13.23
C LYS A 20 17.60 30.80 -12.73
N CYS A 21 16.98 31.96 -12.97
CA CYS A 21 15.63 32.23 -12.49
C CYS A 21 14.63 31.52 -13.40
N PRO A 22 13.85 30.53 -12.91
CA PRO A 22 12.88 29.81 -13.73
C PRO A 22 11.62 30.65 -14.04
N HIS A 23 11.54 31.87 -13.50
CA HIS A 23 10.37 32.74 -13.63
C HIS A 23 10.63 33.98 -14.49
N HIS A 24 11.90 34.30 -14.76
CA HIS A 24 12.29 35.49 -15.50
C HIS A 24 13.47 35.20 -16.43
N GLU A 25 13.27 35.42 -17.72
CA GLU A 25 14.30 35.30 -18.75
C GLU A 25 14.40 36.61 -19.53
N GLY A 26 15.61 37.11 -19.79
CA GLY A 26 15.82 38.35 -20.56
C GLY A 26 15.17 39.60 -19.97
N GLY A 27 14.78 39.60 -18.70
CA GLY A 27 14.11 40.72 -18.04
C GLY A 27 12.59 40.73 -18.14
N GLN A 28 11.98 39.69 -18.71
CA GLN A 28 10.53 39.53 -18.80
C GLN A 28 10.06 38.37 -17.93
N ARG A 29 8.86 38.52 -17.37
CA ARG A 29 8.18 37.43 -16.65
C ARG A 29 7.71 36.40 -17.66
N LEU A 30 8.04 35.14 -17.42
CA LEU A 30 7.57 34.05 -18.27
C LEU A 30 6.05 33.85 -18.11
N PRO A 31 5.33 33.47 -19.18
CA PRO A 31 3.88 33.29 -19.15
C PRO A 31 3.46 32.15 -18.20
N PRO A 32 2.29 32.24 -17.54
CA PRO A 32 1.79 31.16 -16.70
C PRO A 32 1.67 29.86 -17.51
N GLY A 33 2.24 28.76 -16.99
CA GLY A 33 2.32 27.47 -17.69
C GLY A 33 3.69 27.12 -18.29
N THR A 34 4.68 28.01 -18.21
CA THR A 34 6.10 27.70 -18.52
C THR A 34 6.91 27.30 -17.28
N GLU A 35 6.24 26.98 -16.18
CA GLU A 35 6.90 26.34 -15.04
C GLU A 35 7.53 25.04 -15.55
N PRO A 36 8.83 24.79 -15.29
CA PRO A 36 9.38 23.47 -15.56
C PRO A 36 8.51 22.47 -14.81
N ALA A 37 8.02 21.45 -15.52
CA ALA A 37 7.31 20.35 -14.90
C ALA A 37 8.08 19.95 -13.63
N PRO A 38 7.42 19.79 -12.47
CA PRO A 38 8.11 19.33 -11.27
C PRO A 38 8.86 18.08 -11.69
N GLY A 39 10.18 18.15 -11.63
CA GLY A 39 11.05 17.17 -12.26
C GLY A 39 10.54 15.78 -11.93
N GLU A 40 10.32 14.99 -12.97
CA GLU A 40 10.05 13.55 -12.89
C GLU A 40 11.28 12.85 -12.31
N ALA A 41 11.63 13.16 -11.07
CA ALA A 41 12.18 12.17 -10.19
C ALA A 41 11.01 11.24 -9.89
N SER A 42 10.78 10.27 -10.78
CA SER A 42 10.20 9.00 -10.37
C SER A 42 11.16 8.43 -9.32
N VAL A 43 11.01 8.90 -8.08
CA VAL A 43 11.64 8.25 -6.93
C VAL A 43 10.83 6.98 -6.80
N ALA A 44 11.34 5.90 -7.42
CA ALA A 44 10.80 4.57 -7.26
C ALA A 44 10.51 4.38 -5.77
N VAL A 45 9.23 4.17 -5.44
CA VAL A 45 8.80 3.95 -4.06
C VAL A 45 9.56 2.72 -3.58
N PRO A 46 10.41 2.82 -2.54
CA PRO A 46 11.25 1.70 -2.11
C PRO A 46 10.39 0.49 -1.74
N GLU A 47 10.87 -0.73 -2.01
CA GLU A 47 10.17 -1.96 -1.61
C GLU A 47 9.87 -2.01 -0.10
N ALA A 48 10.68 -1.34 0.72
CA ALA A 48 10.42 -1.22 2.15
C ALA A 48 9.14 -0.43 2.46
N VAL A 49 8.75 0.51 1.61
CA VAL A 49 7.50 1.27 1.72
C VAL A 49 6.31 0.43 1.27
N THR A 50 6.42 -0.27 0.14
CA THR A 50 5.34 -1.16 -0.35
C THR A 50 5.15 -2.39 0.53
N GLY A 51 6.22 -2.94 1.10
CA GLY A 51 6.19 -4.08 2.02
C GLY A 51 5.97 -3.71 3.48
N ARG A 52 5.67 -2.45 3.81
CA ARG A 52 5.49 -1.94 5.19
C ARG A 52 6.64 -2.33 6.14
N ASN A 53 7.87 -2.46 5.63
CA ASN A 53 9.04 -2.88 6.39
C ASN A 53 9.77 -1.66 6.98
N LEU A 54 9.35 -1.24 8.18
CA LEU A 54 9.93 -0.09 8.88
C LEU A 54 11.42 -0.27 9.19
N HIS A 55 11.87 -1.50 9.42
CA HIS A 55 13.29 -1.77 9.65
C HIS A 55 14.12 -1.53 8.38
N GLY A 56 13.63 -2.03 7.24
CA GLY A 56 14.23 -1.78 5.93
C GLY A 56 14.22 -0.29 5.56
N LEU A 57 13.11 0.39 5.83
CA LEU A 57 12.98 1.83 5.61
C LEU A 57 13.95 2.63 6.49
N GLY A 58 14.13 2.20 7.73
CA GLY A 58 15.08 2.81 8.67
C GLY A 58 16.53 2.72 8.17
N TRP A 59 16.96 1.54 7.72
CA TRP A 59 18.31 1.38 7.15
C TRP A 59 18.51 2.19 5.88
N TRP A 60 17.53 2.17 4.98
CA TRP A 60 17.56 2.98 3.76
C TRP A 60 17.68 4.49 4.05
N LEU A 61 16.97 4.99 5.07
CA LEU A 61 17.08 6.39 5.50
C LEU A 61 18.47 6.72 6.06
N VAL A 62 19.05 5.83 6.87
CA VAL A 62 20.39 6.00 7.42
C VAL A 62 21.43 6.11 6.29
N GLU A 63 21.38 5.22 5.29
CA GLU A 63 22.30 5.24 4.16
C GLU A 63 22.25 6.57 3.40
N ARG A 64 21.05 7.11 3.14
CA ARG A 64 20.89 8.39 2.42
C ARG A 64 21.30 9.62 3.21
N VAL A 65 21.16 9.59 4.52
CA VAL A 65 21.65 10.68 5.38
C VAL A 65 23.17 10.66 5.43
N LEU A 66 23.78 9.47 5.47
CA LEU A 66 25.23 9.31 5.45
C LEU A 66 25.83 9.67 4.08
N SER A 67 25.12 9.40 2.97
CA SER A 67 25.55 9.81 1.62
C SER A 67 25.35 11.29 1.33
N GLY A 68 24.66 12.03 2.21
CA GLY A 68 24.33 13.45 2.03
C GLY A 68 23.20 13.70 1.04
N GLU A 69 22.50 12.66 0.58
CA GLU A 69 21.32 12.76 -0.27
C GLU A 69 20.11 13.35 0.48
N ILE A 70 20.08 13.20 1.81
CA ILE A 70 19.05 13.79 2.68
C ILE A 70 19.73 14.74 3.68
N GLU A 71 19.25 15.99 3.71
CA GLU A 71 19.67 16.97 4.72
C GLU A 71 19.34 16.48 6.14
N LYS A 72 20.26 16.71 7.09
CA LYS A 72 20.18 16.19 8.46
C LYS A 72 18.91 16.66 9.19
N GLU A 73 18.45 17.87 8.90
CA GLU A 73 17.23 18.45 9.44
C GLU A 73 15.99 17.68 8.99
N ARG A 74 15.99 17.18 7.74
CA ARG A 74 14.90 16.34 7.22
C ARG A 74 14.95 14.93 7.79
N ALA A 75 16.15 14.42 8.10
CA ALA A 75 16.33 13.12 8.75
C ALA A 75 15.65 13.05 10.13
N ALA A 76 15.76 14.11 10.93
CA ALA A 76 15.14 14.18 12.25
C ALA A 76 13.59 14.08 12.16
N THR A 77 12.99 14.76 11.18
CA THR A 77 11.55 14.67 10.90
C THR A 77 11.15 13.26 10.48
N LEU A 78 11.92 12.62 9.60
CA LEU A 78 11.64 11.26 9.13
C LEU A 78 11.72 10.23 10.27
N VAL A 79 12.72 10.33 11.14
CA VAL A 79 12.82 9.49 12.35
C VAL A 79 11.63 9.71 13.28
N SER A 80 11.17 10.95 13.42
CA SER A 80 10.01 11.27 14.24
C SER A 80 8.73 10.67 13.68
N VAL A 81 8.52 10.76 12.35
CA VAL A 81 7.38 10.11 11.66
C VAL A 81 7.43 8.59 11.83
N MET A 82 8.60 7.97 11.65
CA MET A 82 8.76 6.53 11.88
C MET A 82 8.41 6.11 13.30
N ARG A 83 8.84 6.88 14.31
CA ARG A 83 8.48 6.61 15.72
C ARG A 83 6.97 6.69 15.95
N VAL A 84 6.30 7.66 15.33
CA VAL A 84 4.83 7.77 15.39
C VAL A 84 4.19 6.53 14.76
N ILE A 85 4.63 6.14 13.57
CA ILE A 85 4.09 4.95 12.88
C ILE A 85 4.29 3.68 13.73
N VAL A 86 5.49 3.46 14.29
CA VAL A 86 5.75 2.33 15.20
C VAL A 86 4.82 2.37 16.42
N SER A 87 4.58 3.56 16.98
CA SER A 87 3.72 3.72 18.15
C SER A 87 2.23 3.50 17.85
N LEU A 88 1.81 3.73 16.61
CA LEU A 88 0.42 3.49 16.17
C LEU A 88 0.12 2.00 15.98
N GLY A 89 1.14 1.16 15.82
CA GLY A 89 0.97 -0.28 15.62
C GLY A 89 0.62 -0.63 14.17
N GLU A 90 -0.05 -1.77 13.98
CA GLU A 90 -0.55 -2.16 12.65
C GLU A 90 -1.63 -1.17 12.19
N GLU A 91 -1.62 -0.88 10.88
CA GLU A 91 -2.68 -0.08 10.28
C GLU A 91 -4.03 -0.79 10.53
N PRO A 92 -5.03 -0.09 11.08
CA PRO A 92 -6.33 -0.69 11.30
C PRO A 92 -6.92 -1.17 9.97
N PRO A 93 -7.65 -2.30 9.97
CA PRO A 93 -8.32 -2.77 8.77
C PRO A 93 -9.29 -1.70 8.27
N SER A 94 -9.40 -1.59 6.95
CA SER A 94 -10.41 -0.76 6.31
C SER A 94 -11.82 -1.24 6.64
N ASP A 95 -12.82 -0.36 6.53
CA ASP A 95 -14.23 -0.72 6.78
C ASP A 95 -14.68 -1.92 5.93
N SER A 96 -14.20 -1.98 4.68
CA SER A 96 -14.44 -3.10 3.77
C SER A 96 -13.84 -4.42 4.29
N GLU A 97 -12.62 -4.38 4.81
CA GLU A 97 -11.97 -5.57 5.38
C GLU A 97 -12.69 -6.04 6.65
N VAL A 98 -13.15 -5.11 7.49
CA VAL A 98 -13.95 -5.43 8.69
C VAL A 98 -15.28 -6.08 8.31
N GLU A 99 -15.97 -5.54 7.30
CA GLU A 99 -17.24 -6.10 6.82
C GLU A 99 -17.05 -7.50 6.24
N GLU A 100 -16.04 -7.70 5.38
CA GLU A 100 -15.77 -9.00 4.78
C GLU A 100 -15.35 -10.05 5.82
N GLU A 101 -14.59 -9.64 6.85
CA GLU A 101 -14.27 -10.50 8.00
C GLU A 101 -15.52 -10.88 8.80
N ALA A 102 -16.42 -9.94 9.05
CA ALA A 102 -17.68 -10.19 9.75
C ALA A 102 -18.58 -11.18 8.96
N ILE A 103 -18.66 -11.00 7.64
CA ILE A 103 -19.38 -11.93 6.75
C ILE A 103 -18.75 -13.32 6.80
N LEU A 104 -17.41 -13.42 6.73
CA LEU A 104 -16.72 -14.70 6.80
C LEU A 104 -16.96 -15.41 8.14
N ARG A 105 -16.93 -14.67 9.26
CA ARG A 105 -17.26 -15.23 10.59
C ARG A 105 -18.69 -15.74 10.64
N ALA A 106 -19.64 -15.01 10.09
CA ALA A 106 -21.03 -15.45 10.02
C ALA A 106 -21.15 -16.74 9.19
N LYS A 107 -20.54 -16.79 8.00
CA LYS A 107 -20.50 -18.00 7.15
C LYS A 107 -19.97 -19.21 7.93
N LEU A 108 -18.80 -19.06 8.55
CA LEU A 108 -18.16 -20.14 9.32
C LEU A 108 -19.04 -20.60 10.51
N ALA A 109 -19.68 -19.67 11.22
CA ALA A 109 -20.60 -19.99 12.31
C ALA A 109 -21.84 -20.79 11.86
N PHE A 110 -22.30 -20.56 10.62
CA PHE A 110 -23.39 -21.33 10.01
C PHE A 110 -22.91 -22.58 9.24
N GLY A 111 -21.64 -22.95 9.37
CA GLY A 111 -21.07 -24.13 8.68
C GLY A 111 -20.89 -23.94 7.18
N MET A 112 -20.94 -22.70 6.67
CA MET A 112 -20.65 -22.38 5.28
C MET A 112 -19.12 -22.22 5.12
N PRO A 113 -18.47 -23.04 4.29
CA PRO A 113 -17.03 -22.98 4.13
C PRO A 113 -16.57 -21.77 3.31
N PRO A 114 -15.31 -21.33 3.46
CA PRO A 114 -14.69 -20.40 2.53
C PRO A 114 -14.68 -20.95 1.10
N VAL A 115 -14.98 -20.11 0.11
CA VAL A 115 -15.07 -20.52 -1.30
C VAL A 115 -13.93 -19.97 -2.16
N THR A 116 -13.40 -18.80 -1.84
CA THR A 116 -12.28 -18.20 -2.58
C THR A 116 -10.94 -18.40 -1.87
N SER A 117 -9.82 -18.26 -2.61
CA SER A 117 -8.47 -18.25 -2.03
C SER A 117 -8.35 -17.24 -0.88
N ASP A 118 -8.92 -16.06 -1.08
CA ASP A 118 -8.77 -14.94 -0.16
C ASP A 118 -9.59 -15.17 1.11
N GLU A 119 -10.78 -15.77 0.99
CA GLU A 119 -11.57 -16.21 2.14
C GLU A 119 -10.84 -17.31 2.93
N TRP A 120 -10.14 -18.24 2.25
CA TRP A 120 -9.33 -19.26 2.91
C TRP A 120 -8.13 -18.66 3.65
N GLU A 121 -7.46 -17.66 3.07
CA GLU A 121 -6.34 -16.97 3.70
C GLU A 121 -6.80 -16.19 4.94
N ARG A 122 -7.95 -15.52 4.85
CA ARG A 122 -8.59 -14.86 5.99
C ARG A 122 -9.01 -15.84 7.07
N ALA A 123 -9.62 -16.97 6.69
CA ALA A 123 -9.99 -18.01 7.65
C ALA A 123 -8.76 -18.55 8.40
N ALA A 124 -7.61 -18.66 7.73
CA ALA A 124 -6.36 -19.07 8.36
C ALA A 124 -5.79 -18.06 9.37
N ARG A 125 -6.16 -16.78 9.27
CA ARG A 125 -5.84 -15.75 10.28
C ARG A 125 -6.80 -15.76 11.47
N LEU A 126 -8.05 -16.20 11.24
CA LEU A 126 -9.12 -16.18 12.25
C LEU A 126 -9.20 -17.44 13.10
N LEU A 127 -8.92 -18.60 12.49
CA LEU A 127 -9.09 -19.91 13.10
C LEU A 127 -7.73 -20.47 13.50
N ASP A 128 -7.71 -21.26 14.57
CA ASP A 128 -6.53 -22.03 14.89
C ASP A 128 -6.27 -23.14 13.82
N PRO A 129 -5.03 -23.64 13.72
CA PRO A 129 -4.67 -24.63 12.69
C PRO A 129 -5.42 -25.97 12.78
N GLU A 130 -5.96 -26.34 13.94
CA GLU A 130 -6.76 -27.57 14.09
C GLU A 130 -8.17 -27.36 13.53
N THR A 131 -8.82 -26.27 13.92
CA THR A 131 -10.13 -25.89 13.38
C THR A 131 -10.07 -25.69 11.87
N LEU A 132 -9.02 -25.07 11.34
CA LEU A 132 -8.88 -24.89 9.89
C LEU A 132 -8.76 -26.24 9.14
N ARG A 133 -8.04 -27.21 9.72
CA ARG A 133 -7.94 -28.57 9.16
C ARG A 133 -9.29 -29.28 9.19
N GLU A 134 -10.06 -29.08 10.25
CA GLU A 134 -11.42 -29.62 10.36
C GLU A 134 -12.32 -29.09 9.24
N VAL A 135 -12.35 -27.77 9.04
CA VAL A 135 -13.16 -27.13 8.00
C VAL A 135 -12.79 -27.68 6.62
N ARG A 136 -11.49 -27.81 6.32
CA ARG A 136 -11.01 -28.41 5.06
C ARG A 136 -11.51 -29.85 4.90
N ARG A 137 -11.39 -30.67 5.95
CA ARG A 137 -11.86 -32.07 5.92
C ARG A 137 -13.35 -32.17 5.64
N GLN A 138 -14.15 -31.26 6.21
CA GLN A 138 -15.59 -31.22 5.99
C GLN A 138 -15.94 -30.85 4.54
N VAL A 139 -15.24 -29.87 3.96
CA VAL A 139 -15.39 -29.50 2.54
C VAL A 139 -15.05 -30.67 1.63
N GLU A 140 -13.90 -31.32 1.84
CA GLU A 140 -13.51 -32.48 1.04
C GLU A 140 -14.51 -33.64 1.15
N ALA A 141 -15.08 -33.86 2.35
CA ALA A 141 -16.10 -34.86 2.56
C ALA A 141 -17.41 -34.52 1.83
N ALA A 142 -17.81 -33.24 1.83
CA ALA A 142 -18.98 -32.77 1.09
C ALA A 142 -18.78 -32.92 -0.43
N ASP A 143 -17.61 -32.54 -0.95
CA ASP A 143 -17.27 -32.67 -2.36
C ASP A 143 -17.27 -34.14 -2.82
N ARG A 144 -16.76 -35.07 -2.00
CA ARG A 144 -16.83 -36.51 -2.30
C ARG A 144 -18.27 -36.99 -2.40
N ARG A 145 -19.11 -36.65 -1.41
CA ARG A 145 -20.54 -37.01 -1.43
C ARG A 145 -21.27 -36.44 -2.63
N ALA A 146 -20.95 -35.20 -3.02
CA ALA A 146 -21.55 -34.56 -4.19
C ALA A 146 -21.20 -35.32 -5.48
N ARG A 147 -19.95 -35.77 -5.65
CA ARG A 147 -19.52 -36.57 -6.81
C ARG A 147 -20.14 -37.96 -6.84
N GLU A 148 -20.28 -38.60 -5.68
CA GLU A 148 -20.95 -39.91 -5.56
C GLU A 148 -22.41 -39.81 -6.01
N LEU A 149 -23.13 -38.79 -5.55
CA LEU A 149 -24.52 -38.54 -5.94
C LEU A 149 -24.68 -38.25 -7.44
N ASP A 150 -23.76 -37.50 -8.05
CA ASP A 150 -23.78 -37.21 -9.49
C ASP A 150 -23.53 -38.47 -10.35
N SER A 151 -22.65 -39.36 -9.87
CA SER A 151 -22.40 -40.66 -10.51
C SER A 151 -23.62 -41.59 -10.46
N ASP A 152 -24.36 -41.60 -9.35
CA ASP A 152 -25.56 -42.43 -9.20
C ASP A 152 -26.71 -41.94 -10.11
N VAL A 153 -26.84 -40.62 -10.29
CA VAL A 153 -27.84 -40.01 -11.19
C VAL A 153 -27.57 -40.35 -12.65
N THR A 154 -26.30 -40.35 -13.07
CA THR A 154 -25.94 -40.63 -14.47
C THR A 154 -26.08 -42.11 -14.84
N HIS A 155 -25.86 -43.05 -13.90
CA HIS A 155 -26.03 -44.49 -14.15
C HIS A 155 -27.47 -45.00 -14.01
N GLY A 156 -28.38 -44.22 -13.40
CA GLY A 156 -29.79 -44.58 -13.27
C GLY A 156 -30.64 -44.38 -14.54
N LEU A 157 -30.12 -43.70 -15.56
CA LEU A 157 -30.87 -43.36 -16.78
C LEU A 157 -30.66 -44.32 -17.97
N ASP A 158 -29.68 -45.21 -17.90
CA ASP A 158 -29.37 -46.18 -18.98
C ASP A 158 -30.05 -47.56 -18.80
N GLY A 159 -30.89 -47.72 -17.77
CA GLY A 159 -31.51 -49.00 -17.39
C GLY A 159 -33.03 -49.08 -17.49
N GLY A 160 -33.69 -48.10 -18.13
CA GLY A 160 -35.15 -48.02 -18.27
C GLY A 160 -35.69 -48.45 -19.62
#